data_AF-A0A9W6FJH8-F1
#
_entry.id   AF-A0A9W6FJH8-F1
#
_cell.length_a   1.000
_cell.length_b   1.000
_cell.length_c   1.000
_cell.angle_alpha   90.00
_cell.angle_beta   90.00
_cell.angle_gamma   90.00
#
_symmetry.space_group_name_H-M   'P 1'
#
loop_
_entity.id
_entity.type
_entity.pdbx_description
1 polymer ?
#
loop_
_entity_poly.entity_id
_entity_poly.type
_entity_poly.pdbx_seq_one_letter_code
_entity_poly.pdbx_strand_id
1 'polypeptide(L)'
;MGDLDCLICEEDRGRAHELMTDLGYSCSADQGNVWVYQKGMVVIEMHSRISGNNISNGVDYMQFFSDAVNQIAEEDEELCLKREYHFCFLIYHIAKHISSTGAGVRMFMDLVIFLKHYGMTFDKEKAERMLKEASLDKVAVTIENLCDRWFDFGWGEEEMPEEVLNELEEYVVAGGTFGFATHNIGDVYRRKSYEKPGTGRDTEQKRTIKMFWHYLFPGKEYMSMFIPGVKKHTWLLPAAWIKRGWIGLFRRRQHTFSTIRSMTKNDGNRSYREYQMLKKIGL
;
A
#
# COMPACT_ATOMS: atom_id res chain seq x y z
N MET A 1 0.20 17.48 -4.27
CA MET A 1 -0.31 18.02 -3.00
C MET A 1 0.05 16.97 -1.98
N GLY A 2 0.88 17.30 -1.00
CA GLY A 2 1.32 16.36 0.03
C GLY A 2 0.43 16.46 1.26
N ASP A 3 0.34 15.36 1.99
CA ASP A 3 -0.21 15.20 3.32
C ASP A 3 0.93 15.09 4.36
N LEU A 4 0.59 15.27 5.63
CA LEU A 4 1.45 14.93 6.75
C LEU A 4 0.88 13.71 7.46
N ASP A 5 1.64 12.63 7.48
CA ASP A 5 1.32 11.44 8.27
C ASP A 5 1.83 11.58 9.70
N CYS A 6 0.96 11.35 10.68
CA CYS A 6 1.36 11.24 12.08
C CYS A 6 0.81 9.97 12.72
N LEU A 7 1.60 9.36 13.60
CA LEU A 7 1.20 8.18 14.37
C LEU A 7 0.77 8.62 15.78
N ILE A 8 -0.38 8.12 16.23
CA ILE A 8 -0.88 8.27 17.59
C ILE A 8 -1.21 6.92 18.21
N CYS A 9 -1.21 6.85 19.54
CA CYS A 9 -1.81 5.72 20.25
C CYS A 9 -3.32 5.69 19.98
N GLU A 10 -3.88 4.49 19.78
CA GLU A 10 -5.31 4.33 19.48
C GLU A 10 -6.21 4.89 20.60
N GLU A 11 -5.78 4.75 21.85
CA GLU A 11 -6.45 5.30 23.04
C GLU A 11 -6.49 6.83 23.10
N ASP A 12 -5.54 7.52 22.47
CA ASP A 12 -5.45 8.98 22.47
C ASP A 12 -6.25 9.65 21.35
N ARG A 13 -6.89 8.86 20.47
CA ARG A 13 -7.63 9.36 19.30
C ARG A 13 -8.70 10.40 19.65
N GLY A 14 -9.42 10.21 20.75
CA GLY A 14 -10.43 11.17 21.21
C GLY A 14 -9.79 12.51 21.61
N ARG A 15 -8.73 12.46 22.40
CA ARG A 15 -7.98 13.66 22.85
C ARG A 15 -7.34 14.39 21.66
N ALA A 16 -6.78 13.64 20.72
CA ALA A 16 -6.18 14.20 19.52
C ALA A 16 -7.24 14.88 18.63
N HIS A 17 -8.44 14.33 18.53
CA HIS A 17 -9.54 14.95 17.79
C HIS A 17 -10.00 16.28 18.39
N GLU A 18 -10.15 16.34 19.71
CA GLU A 18 -10.48 17.58 20.42
C GLU A 18 -9.40 18.64 20.16
N LEU A 19 -8.12 18.28 20.33
CA LEU A 19 -7.00 19.18 20.08
C LEU A 19 -6.98 19.70 18.63
N MET A 20 -7.13 18.82 17.63
CA MET A 20 -7.14 19.21 16.23
C MET A 20 -8.28 20.19 15.92
N THR A 21 -9.47 19.95 16.50
CA THR A 21 -10.64 20.81 16.34
C THR A 21 -10.41 22.18 17.00
N ASP A 22 -9.83 22.21 18.20
CA ASP A 22 -9.47 23.45 18.91
C ASP A 22 -8.42 24.26 18.15
N LEU A 23 -7.50 23.58 17.45
CA LEU A 23 -6.52 24.21 16.55
C LEU A 23 -7.15 24.70 15.23
N GLY A 24 -8.46 24.50 15.02
CA GLY A 24 -9.22 24.95 13.87
C GLY A 24 -9.08 24.06 12.63
N TYR A 25 -8.68 22.80 12.80
CA TYR A 25 -8.80 21.81 11.72
C TYR A 25 -10.22 21.26 11.64
N SER A 26 -10.67 20.97 10.43
CA SER A 26 -11.91 20.23 10.18
C SER A 26 -11.60 18.75 9.94
N CYS A 27 -12.29 17.85 10.62
CA CYS A 27 -12.18 16.41 10.37
C CYS A 27 -12.97 16.05 9.09
N SER A 28 -12.25 15.62 8.05
CA SER A 28 -12.83 15.24 6.76
C SER A 28 -13.09 13.74 6.63
N ALA A 29 -12.44 12.92 7.45
CA ALA A 29 -12.69 11.48 7.58
C ALA A 29 -12.35 10.99 9.00
N ASP A 30 -13.23 10.17 9.59
CA ASP A 30 -13.18 9.70 10.98
C ASP A 30 -13.38 8.18 11.13
N GLN A 31 -13.11 7.41 10.07
CA GLN A 31 -13.37 5.96 10.04
C GLN A 31 -12.11 5.14 9.80
N GLY A 32 -12.00 4.03 10.53
CA GLY A 32 -10.89 3.08 10.39
C GLY A 32 -9.67 3.50 11.20
N ASN A 33 -8.48 3.23 10.67
CA ASN A 33 -7.21 3.47 11.37
C ASN A 33 -6.62 4.84 11.07
N VAL A 34 -7.20 5.61 10.14
CA VAL A 34 -6.68 6.90 9.68
C VAL A 34 -7.79 7.93 9.77
N TRP A 35 -7.56 9.00 10.52
CA TRP A 35 -8.46 10.15 10.61
C TRP A 35 -7.82 11.33 9.90
N VAL A 36 -8.55 11.98 9.01
CA VAL A 36 -8.01 13.05 8.16
C VAL A 36 -8.51 14.39 8.64
N TYR A 37 -7.58 15.32 8.82
CA TYR A 37 -7.82 16.68 9.29
C TYR A 37 -7.31 17.68 8.27
N GLN A 38 -8.09 18.74 8.02
CA GLN A 38 -7.75 19.75 7.04
C GLN A 38 -7.89 21.17 7.59
N LYS A 39 -6.89 22.01 7.32
CA LYS A 39 -6.92 23.46 7.58
C LYS A 39 -6.28 24.20 6.41
N GLY A 40 -7.11 24.83 5.58
CA GLY A 40 -6.66 25.43 4.33
C GLY A 40 -6.07 24.39 3.38
N MET A 41 -4.79 24.54 3.03
CA MET A 41 -4.06 23.61 2.17
C MET A 41 -3.32 22.50 2.93
N VAL A 42 -3.30 22.55 4.26
CA VAL A 42 -2.65 21.53 5.09
C VAL A 42 -3.61 20.38 5.32
N VAL A 43 -3.16 19.17 5.00
CA VAL A 43 -3.86 17.92 5.26
C VAL A 43 -2.99 17.08 6.18
N ILE A 44 -3.57 16.61 7.28
CA ILE A 44 -2.92 15.73 8.25
C ILE A 44 -3.69 14.41 8.27
N GLU A 45 -3.00 13.32 7.98
CA GLU A 45 -3.48 11.96 8.15
C GLU A 45 -2.97 11.41 9.49
N MET A 46 -3.89 11.22 10.43
CA MET A 46 -3.58 10.75 11.77
C MET A 46 -3.88 9.26 11.88
N HIS A 47 -2.81 8.48 11.94
CA HIS A 47 -2.83 7.02 11.94
C HIS A 47 -2.80 6.47 13.37
N SER A 48 -3.60 5.44 13.65
CA SER A 48 -3.42 4.57 14.84
C SER A 48 -2.65 3.30 14.53
N ARG A 49 -2.37 3.04 13.24
CA ARG A 49 -1.56 1.94 12.73
C ARG A 49 -0.88 2.39 11.45
N ILE A 50 0.41 2.14 11.30
CA ILE A 50 1.17 2.57 10.12
C ILE A 50 0.93 1.67 8.90
N SER A 51 0.52 0.42 9.10
CA SER A 51 0.19 -0.51 8.02
C SER A 51 -1.31 -0.88 8.03
N GLY A 52 -1.93 -0.76 6.85
CA GLY A 52 -3.35 -1.06 6.64
C GLY A 52 -3.61 -2.21 5.66
N ASN A 53 -2.58 -2.74 5.01
CA ASN A 53 -2.71 -3.70 3.92
C ASN A 53 -1.56 -4.70 3.90
N ASN A 54 -1.88 -5.96 3.60
CA ASN A 54 -0.86 -6.97 3.32
C ASN A 54 -0.56 -7.03 1.82
N ILE A 55 0.69 -7.32 1.50
CA ILE A 55 1.17 -7.58 0.13
C ILE A 55 1.10 -9.09 -0.12
N SER A 56 1.08 -9.51 -1.39
CA SER A 56 0.91 -10.93 -1.79
C SER A 56 2.15 -11.83 -1.53
N ASN A 57 2.97 -11.53 -0.51
CA ASN A 57 4.15 -12.32 -0.13
C ASN A 57 3.96 -13.16 1.15
N GLY A 58 2.76 -13.16 1.74
CA GLY A 58 2.41 -14.03 2.88
C GLY A 58 2.74 -13.45 4.26
N VAL A 59 3.28 -12.23 4.34
CA VAL A 59 3.56 -11.54 5.61
C VAL A 59 2.34 -10.76 6.09
N ASP A 60 2.03 -10.86 7.40
CA ASP A 60 1.03 -10.02 8.03
C ASP A 60 1.64 -8.70 8.50
N TYR A 61 1.65 -7.71 7.61
CA TYR A 61 2.25 -6.40 7.89
C TYR A 61 1.51 -5.61 8.97
N MET A 62 0.21 -5.87 9.17
CA MET A 62 -0.54 -5.27 10.29
C MET A 62 0.00 -5.75 11.63
N GLN A 63 0.44 -7.01 11.70
CA GLN A 63 1.08 -7.56 12.89
C GLN A 63 2.55 -7.16 12.97
N PHE A 64 3.29 -7.21 11.87
CA PHE A 64 4.71 -6.84 11.81
C PHE A 64 4.96 -5.42 12.30
N PHE A 65 4.12 -4.46 11.88
CA PHE A 65 4.23 -3.06 12.28
C PHE A 65 3.32 -2.66 13.46
N SER A 66 2.80 -3.64 14.21
CA SER A 66 1.86 -3.37 15.31
C SER A 66 2.49 -2.66 16.50
N ASP A 67 3.82 -2.72 16.63
CA ASP A 67 4.61 -2.15 17.71
C ASP A 67 5.20 -0.77 17.38
N ALA A 68 4.77 -0.12 16.29
CA ALA A 68 5.38 1.12 15.77
C ALA A 68 5.55 2.23 16.83
N VAL A 69 4.62 2.34 17.79
CA VAL A 69 4.71 3.29 18.91
C VAL A 69 5.95 3.02 19.81
N ASN A 70 6.35 1.76 19.97
CA ASN A 70 7.55 1.37 20.72
C ASN A 70 8.84 1.58 19.92
N GLN A 71 8.71 1.95 18.65
CA GLN A 71 9.80 2.15 17.70
C GLN A 71 10.04 3.62 17.43
N ILE A 72 9.63 4.49 18.36
CA ILE A 72 9.86 5.93 18.31
C ILE A 72 11.18 6.28 19.02
N ALA A 73 11.87 7.30 18.52
CA ALA A 73 13.01 7.96 19.12
C ALA A 73 12.84 9.48 19.02
N GLU A 74 13.43 10.22 19.95
CA GLU A 74 13.51 11.67 19.88
C GLU A 74 14.71 12.06 19.01
N GLU A 75 14.46 12.86 17.97
CA GLU A 75 15.46 13.44 17.08
C GLU A 75 15.11 14.91 16.86
N ASP A 76 16.06 15.83 17.12
CA ASP A 76 15.88 17.28 16.94
C ASP A 76 14.59 17.84 17.58
N GLU A 77 14.29 17.40 18.81
CA GLU A 77 13.07 17.76 19.57
C GLU A 77 11.75 17.23 18.98
N GLU A 78 11.82 16.38 17.95
CA GLU A 78 10.68 15.70 17.32
C GLU A 78 10.66 14.20 17.64
N LEU A 79 9.47 13.61 17.69
CA LEU A 79 9.28 12.17 17.87
C LEU A 79 9.16 11.49 16.51
N CYS A 80 10.19 10.72 16.14
CA CYS A 80 10.31 10.06 14.84
C CYS A 80 10.39 8.55 15.00
N LEU A 81 10.01 7.80 13.96
CA LEU A 81 10.32 6.37 13.92
C LEU A 81 11.84 6.16 13.90
N LYS A 82 12.33 5.18 14.66
CA LYS A 82 13.72 4.74 14.63
C LYS A 82 14.11 4.42 13.19
N ARG A 83 15.29 4.90 12.80
CA ARG A 83 15.77 4.95 11.40
C ARG A 83 15.60 3.64 10.64
N GLU A 84 16.08 2.53 11.18
CA GLU A 84 16.01 1.24 10.47
C GLU A 84 14.56 0.72 10.37
N TYR A 85 13.74 1.01 11.38
CA TYR A 85 12.31 0.69 11.35
C TYR A 85 11.56 1.53 10.33
N HIS A 86 11.86 2.84 10.28
CA HIS A 86 11.32 3.75 9.29
C HIS A 86 11.74 3.33 7.87
N PHE A 87 13.00 2.96 7.66
CA PHE A 87 13.48 2.46 6.38
C PHE A 87 12.74 1.20 5.93
N CYS A 88 12.60 0.20 6.81
CA CYS A 88 11.81 -0.98 6.51
C CYS A 88 10.35 -0.63 6.15
N PHE A 89 9.76 0.35 6.85
CA PHE A 89 8.43 0.88 6.53
C PHE A 89 8.38 1.57 5.15
N LEU A 90 9.38 2.36 4.79
CA LEU A 90 9.46 3.02 3.47
C LEU A 90 9.55 1.98 2.33
N ILE A 91 10.35 0.93 2.49
CA ILE A 91 10.40 -0.18 1.52
C ILE A 91 9.04 -0.88 1.42
N TYR A 92 8.41 -1.21 2.56
CA TYR A 92 7.05 -1.75 2.58
C TYR A 92 6.05 -0.83 1.86
N HIS A 93 6.15 0.48 2.08
CA HIS A 93 5.23 1.46 1.50
C HIS A 93 5.37 1.50 -0.02
N ILE A 94 6.61 1.55 -0.53
CA ILE A 94 6.89 1.47 -1.97
C ILE A 94 6.38 0.15 -2.54
N ALA A 95 6.65 -0.98 -1.88
CA ALA A 95 6.20 -2.31 -2.30
C ALA A 95 4.67 -2.44 -2.36
N LYS A 96 3.96 -1.88 -1.37
CA LYS A 96 2.50 -1.77 -1.34
C LYS A 96 1.98 -0.98 -2.53
N HIS A 97 2.61 0.15 -2.84
CA HIS A 97 2.25 0.99 -3.98
C HIS A 97 2.48 0.28 -5.31
N ILE A 98 3.67 -0.31 -5.52
CA ILE A 98 3.98 -1.12 -6.70
C ILE A 98 2.92 -2.23 -6.90
N SER A 99 2.53 -2.91 -5.82
CA SER A 99 1.55 -4.00 -5.84
C SER A 99 0.09 -3.56 -6.04
N SER A 100 -0.21 -2.26 -5.93
CA SER A 100 -1.58 -1.74 -5.98
C SER A 100 -1.74 -0.64 -7.04
N THR A 101 -1.66 0.62 -6.65
CA THR A 101 -1.94 1.81 -7.48
C THR A 101 -0.75 2.29 -8.30
N GLY A 102 0.40 1.62 -8.19
CA GLY A 102 1.67 2.06 -8.73
C GLY A 102 2.46 2.92 -7.76
N ALA A 103 3.78 2.92 -7.93
CA ALA A 103 4.71 3.82 -7.27
C ALA A 103 5.18 4.89 -8.26
N GLY A 104 5.55 6.05 -7.75
CA GLY A 104 6.12 7.13 -8.54
C GLY A 104 7.55 7.44 -8.12
N VAL A 105 8.27 8.14 -8.99
CA VAL A 105 9.71 8.46 -8.82
C VAL A 105 9.99 9.18 -7.49
N ARG A 106 9.03 9.96 -6.98
CA ARG A 106 9.20 10.70 -5.72
C ARG A 106 9.52 9.79 -4.54
N MET A 107 8.90 8.62 -4.45
CA MET A 107 9.10 7.70 -3.33
C MET A 107 10.54 7.16 -3.29
N PHE A 108 11.16 6.96 -4.46
CA PHE A 108 12.56 6.52 -4.58
C PHE A 108 13.52 7.67 -4.21
N MET A 109 13.21 8.89 -4.65
CA MET A 109 13.99 10.07 -4.27
C MET A 109 13.93 10.34 -2.75
N ASP A 110 12.75 10.18 -2.13
CA ASP A 110 12.61 10.34 -0.68
C ASP A 110 13.46 9.32 0.08
N LEU A 111 13.54 8.07 -0.41
CA LEU A 111 14.43 7.04 0.14
C LEU A 111 15.91 7.43 0.05
N VAL A 112 16.35 7.97 -1.10
CA VAL A 112 17.73 8.44 -1.27
C VAL A 112 18.04 9.60 -0.34
N ILE A 113 17.13 10.57 -0.20
CA ILE A 113 17.31 11.70 0.72
C ILE A 113 17.39 11.20 2.17
N PHE A 114 16.52 10.28 2.56
CA PHE A 114 16.51 9.65 3.88
C PHE A 114 17.87 9.00 4.19
N LEU A 115 18.37 8.14 3.29
CA LEU A 115 19.64 7.45 3.52
C LEU A 115 20.85 8.40 3.47
N LYS A 116 20.83 9.42 2.59
CA LYS A 116 21.87 10.47 2.57
C LYS A 116 21.90 11.28 3.86
N HIS A 117 20.74 11.58 4.44
CA HIS A 117 20.64 12.33 5.68
C HIS A 117 21.26 11.57 6.85
N TYR A 118 20.90 10.29 7.04
CA TYR A 118 21.42 9.50 8.15
C TYR A 118 22.84 8.97 7.92
N GLY A 119 23.24 8.72 6.68
CA GLY A 119 24.61 8.38 6.29
C GLY A 119 25.23 7.30 7.16
N MET A 120 26.40 7.59 7.75
CA MET A 120 27.14 6.64 8.61
C MET A 120 26.41 6.25 9.90
N THR A 121 25.37 6.98 10.31
CA THR A 121 24.61 6.69 11.53
C THR A 121 23.44 5.74 11.31
N PHE A 122 23.24 5.29 10.06
CA PHE A 122 22.25 4.29 9.69
C PHE A 122 22.83 2.89 9.83
N ASP A 123 22.19 2.02 10.63
CA ASP A 123 22.61 0.64 10.81
C ASP A 123 22.06 -0.25 9.68
N LYS A 124 22.85 -0.38 8.60
CA LYS A 124 22.50 -1.16 7.41
C LYS A 124 22.23 -2.64 7.75
N GLU A 125 23.04 -3.26 8.60
CA GLU A 125 22.87 -4.67 8.95
C GLU A 125 21.55 -4.91 9.69
N LYS A 126 21.16 -4.00 10.59
CA LYS A 126 19.88 -4.07 11.29
C LYS A 126 18.71 -3.87 10.33
N ALA A 127 18.79 -2.91 9.42
CA ALA A 127 17.79 -2.69 8.38
C ALA A 127 17.59 -3.94 7.50
N GLU A 128 18.68 -4.56 7.05
CA GLU A 128 18.64 -5.80 6.26
C GLU A 128 18.01 -6.97 7.00
N ARG A 129 18.29 -7.13 8.30
CA ARG A 129 17.62 -8.16 9.12
C ARG A 129 16.11 -7.94 9.17
N MET A 130 15.69 -6.69 9.41
CA MET A 130 14.26 -6.34 9.41
C MET A 130 13.58 -6.60 8.06
N LEU A 131 14.25 -6.28 6.95
CA LEU A 131 13.73 -6.54 5.61
C LEU A 131 13.59 -8.03 5.31
N LYS A 132 14.54 -8.86 5.76
CA LYS A 132 14.46 -10.33 5.64
C LYS A 132 13.29 -10.88 6.46
N GLU A 133 13.12 -10.43 7.70
CA GLU A 133 11.98 -10.81 8.54
C GLU A 133 10.63 -10.40 7.90
N ALA A 134 10.61 -9.24 7.23
CA ALA A 134 9.48 -8.74 6.49
C ALA A 134 9.29 -9.37 5.10
N SER A 135 10.17 -10.28 4.66
CA SER A 135 10.21 -10.81 3.28
C SER A 135 10.18 -9.72 2.20
N LEU A 136 10.96 -8.66 2.42
CA LEU A 136 11.13 -7.48 1.56
C LEU A 136 12.57 -7.28 1.08
N ASP A 137 13.49 -8.16 1.45
CA ASP A 137 14.91 -8.10 1.09
C ASP A 137 15.12 -7.99 -0.43
N LYS A 138 14.49 -8.87 -1.22
CA LYS A 138 14.61 -8.81 -2.69
C LYS A 138 14.04 -7.52 -3.28
N VAL A 139 12.95 -7.02 -2.70
CA VAL A 139 12.31 -5.79 -3.13
C VAL A 139 13.20 -4.59 -2.81
N ALA A 140 13.81 -4.58 -1.63
CA ALA A 140 14.76 -3.55 -1.22
C ALA A 140 15.94 -3.49 -2.17
N VAL A 141 16.58 -4.63 -2.47
CA VAL A 141 17.69 -4.70 -3.44
C VAL A 141 17.27 -4.11 -4.79
N THR A 142 16.08 -4.47 -5.29
CA THR A 142 15.59 -3.93 -6.56
C THR A 142 15.37 -2.41 -6.51
N ILE A 143 14.80 -1.90 -5.43
CA ILE A 143 14.58 -0.46 -5.22
C ILE A 143 15.91 0.28 -5.12
N GLU A 144 16.88 -0.26 -4.37
CA GLU A 144 18.21 0.31 -4.19
C GLU A 144 18.97 0.39 -5.53
N ASN A 145 18.94 -0.67 -6.33
CA ASN A 145 19.53 -0.68 -7.68
C ASN A 145 18.92 0.42 -8.57
N LEU A 146 17.61 0.65 -8.48
CA LEU A 146 16.95 1.69 -9.26
C LEU A 146 17.28 3.09 -8.73
N CYS A 147 17.40 3.26 -7.42
CA CYS A 147 17.89 4.48 -6.79
C CYS A 147 19.33 4.80 -7.22
N ASP A 148 20.21 3.80 -7.27
CA ASP A 148 21.59 3.95 -7.73
C ASP A 148 21.63 4.39 -9.19
N ARG A 149 20.83 3.76 -10.06
CA ARG A 149 20.73 4.14 -11.47
C ARG A 149 20.28 5.58 -11.68
N TRP A 150 19.28 6.04 -10.93
CA TRP A 150 18.70 7.38 -11.13
C TRP A 150 19.47 8.50 -10.44
N PHE A 151 20.12 8.21 -9.31
CA PHE A 151 20.66 9.24 -8.42
C PHE A 151 22.14 9.07 -8.08
N ASP A 152 22.82 8.09 -8.70
CA ASP A 152 24.23 7.75 -8.48
C ASP A 152 24.53 7.63 -6.97
N PHE A 153 23.66 6.87 -6.28
CA PHE A 153 23.66 6.82 -4.82
C PHE A 153 24.72 5.87 -4.27
N GLY A 154 25.00 4.76 -4.96
CA GLY A 154 26.09 3.83 -4.67
C GLY A 154 25.86 2.98 -3.41
N TRP A 155 24.63 2.57 -3.15
CA TRP A 155 24.24 1.85 -1.92
C TRP A 155 23.96 0.36 -2.12
N GLY A 156 23.47 -0.01 -3.31
CA GLY A 156 23.20 -1.39 -3.67
C GLY A 156 24.49 -2.19 -3.76
N GLU A 157 24.56 -3.30 -3.01
CA GLU A 157 25.69 -4.24 -3.05
C GLU A 157 25.40 -5.42 -3.98
N GLU A 158 24.15 -5.85 -4.04
CA GLU A 158 23.68 -6.93 -4.89
C GLU A 158 23.06 -6.35 -6.17
N GLU A 159 23.46 -6.89 -7.33
CA GLU A 159 22.93 -6.45 -8.62
C GLU A 159 21.68 -7.25 -9.00
N MET A 160 20.63 -6.53 -9.42
CA MET A 160 19.47 -7.15 -10.05
C MET A 160 19.68 -7.30 -11.56
N PRO A 161 19.11 -8.35 -12.20
CA PRO A 161 19.20 -8.49 -13.64
C PRO A 161 18.63 -7.26 -14.37
N GLU A 162 19.38 -6.76 -15.35
CA GLU A 162 19.07 -5.54 -16.10
C GLU A 162 17.65 -5.51 -16.68
N GLU A 163 17.15 -6.65 -17.15
CA GLU A 163 15.78 -6.80 -17.64
C GLU A 163 14.73 -6.49 -16.57
N VAL A 164 14.95 -6.95 -15.33
CA VAL A 164 14.03 -6.72 -14.20
C VAL A 164 14.02 -5.24 -13.83
N LEU A 165 15.20 -4.61 -13.79
CA LEU A 165 15.32 -3.19 -13.49
C LEU A 165 14.66 -2.33 -14.57
N ASN A 166 14.84 -2.67 -15.85
CA ASN A 166 14.19 -1.97 -16.96
C ASN A 166 12.66 -2.08 -16.92
N GLU A 167 12.11 -3.26 -16.59
CA GLU A 167 10.66 -3.42 -16.42
C GLU A 167 10.11 -2.56 -15.27
N LEU A 168 10.80 -2.54 -14.12
CA LEU A 168 10.38 -1.74 -12.98
C LEU A 168 10.53 -0.23 -13.26
N GLU A 169 11.62 0.17 -13.89
CA GLU A 169 11.89 1.55 -14.31
C GLU A 169 10.79 2.07 -15.24
N GLU A 170 10.47 1.33 -16.29
CA GLU A 170 9.37 1.67 -17.21
C GLU A 170 8.04 1.82 -16.45
N TYR A 171 7.75 0.91 -15.53
CA TYR A 171 6.55 0.95 -14.71
C TYR A 171 6.48 2.20 -13.82
N VAL A 172 7.56 2.53 -13.10
CA VAL A 172 7.58 3.66 -12.17
C VAL A 172 7.57 4.99 -12.91
N VAL A 173 8.34 5.12 -14.00
CA VAL A 173 8.36 6.34 -14.82
C VAL A 173 6.99 6.58 -15.45
N ALA A 174 6.31 5.53 -15.92
CA ALA A 174 4.94 5.64 -16.42
C ALA A 174 3.93 6.06 -15.32
N GLY A 175 4.23 5.76 -14.05
CA GLY A 175 3.48 6.23 -12.88
C GLY A 175 3.75 7.69 -12.50
N GLY A 176 4.74 8.36 -13.12
CA GLY A 176 5.07 9.74 -12.84
C GLY A 176 5.48 9.99 -11.38
N THR A 177 5.01 11.07 -10.77
CA THR A 177 5.43 11.48 -9.41
C THR A 177 4.81 10.61 -8.30
N PHE A 178 3.54 10.22 -8.44
CA PHE A 178 2.76 9.61 -7.35
C PHE A 178 2.29 8.18 -7.64
N GLY A 179 2.57 7.64 -8.83
CA GLY A 179 1.97 6.40 -9.31
C GLY A 179 0.74 6.65 -10.20
N PHE A 180 0.05 5.58 -10.59
CA PHE A 180 -1.00 5.70 -11.58
C PHE A 180 -2.31 6.21 -10.97
N ALA A 181 -2.62 7.49 -11.21
CA ALA A 181 -3.93 8.06 -10.89
C ALA A 181 -5.12 7.31 -11.54
N THR A 182 -4.85 6.52 -12.58
CA THR A 182 -5.84 5.76 -13.35
C THR A 182 -5.93 4.28 -12.98
N HIS A 183 -4.96 3.74 -12.21
CA HIS A 183 -5.07 2.38 -11.69
C HIS A 183 -6.18 2.36 -10.65
N ASN A 184 -7.26 1.67 -10.99
CA ASN A 184 -8.36 1.48 -10.07
C ASN A 184 -8.35 0.06 -9.51
N ILE A 185 -9.22 -0.19 -8.54
CA ILE A 185 -9.34 -1.50 -7.87
C ILE A 185 -9.54 -2.65 -8.88
N GLY A 186 -10.16 -2.40 -10.04
CA GLY A 186 -10.36 -3.42 -11.07
C GLY A 186 -9.07 -3.84 -11.78
N ASP A 187 -8.09 -2.95 -11.92
CA ASP A 187 -6.76 -3.28 -12.44
C ASP A 187 -6.02 -4.22 -11.47
N VAL A 188 -6.15 -3.97 -10.16
CA VAL A 188 -5.64 -4.86 -9.10
C VAL A 188 -6.32 -6.24 -9.15
N TYR A 189 -7.64 -6.31 -9.31
CA TYR A 189 -8.34 -7.59 -9.47
C TYR A 189 -7.89 -8.37 -10.71
N ARG A 190 -7.62 -7.68 -11.84
CA ARG A 190 -7.07 -8.33 -13.04
C ARG A 190 -5.68 -8.89 -12.77
N ARG A 191 -4.79 -8.13 -12.14
CA ARG A 191 -3.44 -8.58 -11.78
C ARG A 191 -3.49 -9.81 -10.87
N LYS A 192 -4.24 -9.74 -9.77
CA LYS A 192 -4.42 -10.85 -8.81
C LYS A 192 -5.03 -12.12 -9.42
N SER A 193 -5.76 -12.00 -10.53
CA SER A 193 -6.32 -13.17 -11.20
C SER A 193 -5.26 -14.12 -11.77
N TYR A 194 -4.03 -13.64 -11.98
CA TYR A 194 -2.88 -14.41 -12.43
C TYR A 194 -2.07 -15.07 -11.30
N GLU A 195 -2.26 -14.65 -10.05
CA GLU A 195 -1.54 -15.19 -8.87
C GLU A 195 -2.00 -16.61 -8.48
N LYS A 196 -3.24 -17.00 -8.81
CA LYS A 196 -3.81 -18.29 -8.35
C LYS A 196 -3.29 -19.50 -9.15
N PRO A 197 -2.84 -20.59 -8.49
CA PRO A 197 -2.43 -21.82 -9.17
C PRO A 197 -3.54 -22.37 -10.07
N GLY A 198 -3.21 -22.70 -11.32
CA GLY A 198 -4.14 -23.29 -12.31
C GLY A 198 -4.91 -22.30 -13.21
N THR A 199 -4.84 -20.98 -12.97
CA THR A 199 -5.52 -19.97 -13.81
C THR A 199 -4.79 -19.64 -15.11
N GLY A 200 -3.53 -20.06 -15.28
CA GLY A 200 -2.80 -19.93 -16.55
C GLY A 200 -3.43 -20.72 -17.71
N ARG A 201 -4.35 -21.67 -17.41
CA ARG A 201 -5.15 -22.42 -18.38
C ARG A 201 -6.59 -21.91 -18.52
N ASP A 202 -6.99 -20.91 -17.74
CA ASP A 202 -8.34 -20.36 -17.79
C ASP A 202 -8.48 -19.40 -18.97
N THR A 203 -9.54 -19.60 -19.76
CA THR A 203 -9.98 -18.63 -20.76
C THR A 203 -10.26 -17.28 -20.09
N GLU A 204 -10.05 -16.19 -20.84
CA GLU A 204 -10.27 -14.82 -20.35
C GLU A 204 -11.68 -14.63 -19.77
N GLN A 205 -12.68 -15.29 -20.36
CA GLN A 205 -14.06 -15.32 -19.86
C GLN A 205 -14.16 -15.96 -18.48
N LYS A 206 -13.56 -17.14 -18.26
CA LYS A 206 -13.58 -17.82 -16.94
C LYS A 206 -12.90 -16.97 -15.88
N ARG A 207 -11.82 -16.29 -16.24
CA ARG A 207 -11.08 -15.39 -15.35
C ARG A 207 -11.91 -14.17 -14.96
N THR A 208 -12.55 -13.56 -15.94
CA THR A 208 -13.46 -12.44 -15.75
C THR A 208 -14.61 -12.84 -14.81
N ILE A 209 -15.27 -13.97 -15.05
CA ILE A 209 -16.34 -14.49 -14.18
C ILE A 209 -15.84 -14.69 -12.73
N LYS A 210 -14.67 -15.33 -12.55
CA LYS A 210 -14.07 -15.51 -11.23
C LYS A 210 -13.80 -14.17 -10.55
N MET A 211 -13.22 -13.20 -11.26
CA MET A 211 -12.98 -11.87 -10.72
C MET A 211 -14.27 -11.19 -10.29
N PHE A 212 -15.33 -11.23 -11.10
CA PHE A 212 -16.64 -10.69 -10.74
C PHE A 212 -17.22 -11.38 -9.51
N TRP A 213 -17.07 -12.70 -9.38
CA TRP A 213 -17.51 -13.43 -8.21
C TRP A 213 -16.82 -12.96 -6.93
N HIS A 214 -15.50 -12.79 -6.95
CA HIS A 214 -14.73 -12.29 -5.81
C HIS A 214 -15.03 -10.82 -5.51
N TYR A 215 -15.27 -10.03 -6.56
CA TYR A 215 -15.70 -8.65 -6.39
C TYR A 215 -17.07 -8.62 -5.71
N LEU A 216 -18.07 -9.35 -6.19
CA LEU A 216 -19.46 -9.31 -5.69
C LEU A 216 -19.62 -9.92 -4.30
N PHE A 217 -18.89 -11.00 -4.02
CA PHE A 217 -18.99 -11.76 -2.77
C PHE A 217 -17.64 -11.82 -2.03
N PRO A 218 -17.16 -10.69 -1.46
CA PRO A 218 -15.95 -10.72 -0.65
C PRO A 218 -16.13 -11.54 0.64
N GLY A 219 -14.99 -11.97 1.19
CA GLY A 219 -14.89 -12.71 2.44
C GLY A 219 -15.30 -11.92 3.68
N LYS A 220 -15.42 -12.65 4.79
CA LYS A 220 -15.90 -12.21 6.10
C LYS A 220 -15.13 -11.02 6.67
N GLU A 221 -13.82 -11.02 6.51
CA GLU A 221 -12.91 -10.01 7.03
C GLU A 221 -13.23 -8.65 6.39
N TYR A 222 -13.33 -8.61 5.06
CA TYR A 222 -13.71 -7.41 4.32
C TYR A 222 -15.13 -6.95 4.64
N MET A 223 -16.08 -7.89 4.71
CA MET A 223 -17.49 -7.57 4.96
C MET A 223 -17.76 -7.03 6.38
N SER A 224 -16.84 -7.26 7.32
CA SER A 224 -16.94 -6.71 8.67
C SER A 224 -16.91 -5.18 8.74
N MET A 225 -16.31 -4.52 7.74
CA MET A 225 -16.32 -3.05 7.66
C MET A 225 -17.74 -2.48 7.44
N PHE A 226 -18.61 -3.24 6.80
CA PHE A 226 -19.99 -2.82 6.53
C PHE A 226 -20.95 -3.23 7.64
N ILE A 227 -20.73 -4.39 8.23
CA ILE A 227 -21.49 -4.93 9.35
C ILE A 227 -20.50 -5.60 10.31
N PRO A 228 -20.06 -4.92 11.38
CA PRO A 228 -19.06 -5.47 12.32
C PRO A 228 -19.43 -6.85 12.90
N GLY A 229 -20.74 -7.08 13.11
CA GLY A 229 -21.28 -8.37 13.58
C GLY A 229 -20.93 -9.58 12.69
N VAL A 230 -20.56 -9.36 11.42
CA VAL A 230 -20.11 -10.43 10.50
C VAL A 230 -18.87 -11.14 11.04
N LYS A 231 -17.99 -10.47 11.80
CA LYS A 231 -16.81 -11.12 12.43
C LYS A 231 -17.23 -12.25 13.38
N LYS A 232 -18.33 -12.07 14.11
CA LYS A 232 -18.82 -13.06 15.07
C LYS A 232 -19.82 -14.03 14.45
N HIS A 233 -20.62 -13.55 13.49
CA HIS A 233 -21.75 -14.27 12.93
C HIS A 233 -21.68 -14.32 11.40
N THR A 234 -21.07 -15.38 10.86
CA THR A 234 -20.86 -15.55 9.40
C THR A 234 -22.17 -15.60 8.60
N TRP A 235 -23.30 -15.97 9.23
CA TRP A 235 -24.61 -15.97 8.59
C TRP A 235 -25.13 -14.55 8.23
N LEU A 236 -24.50 -13.49 8.75
CA LEU A 236 -24.78 -12.10 8.36
C LEU A 236 -24.15 -11.72 7.01
N LEU A 237 -23.34 -12.58 6.40
CA LEU A 237 -22.67 -12.32 5.12
C LEU A 237 -23.62 -11.90 4.00
N PRO A 238 -24.77 -12.58 3.75
CA PRO A 238 -25.70 -12.17 2.70
C PRO A 238 -26.25 -10.75 2.91
N ALA A 239 -26.61 -10.42 4.15
CA ALA A 239 -27.09 -9.07 4.49
C ALA A 239 -25.99 -8.02 4.27
N ALA A 240 -24.74 -8.36 4.60
CA ALA A 240 -23.60 -7.49 4.35
C ALA A 240 -23.36 -7.28 2.84
N TRP A 241 -23.45 -8.32 2.01
CA TRP A 241 -23.30 -8.21 0.56
C TRP A 241 -24.39 -7.33 -0.05
N ILE A 242 -25.64 -7.48 0.39
CA ILE A 242 -26.76 -6.63 -0.05
C ILE A 242 -26.51 -5.17 0.34
N LYS A 243 -26.14 -4.91 1.59
CA LYS A 243 -25.81 -3.56 2.08
C LYS A 243 -24.69 -2.93 1.25
N ARG A 244 -23.63 -3.69 0.97
CA ARG A 244 -22.51 -3.23 0.14
C ARG A 244 -22.95 -2.94 -1.30
N GLY A 245 -23.74 -3.84 -1.89
CA GLY A 245 -24.32 -3.66 -3.23
C GLY A 245 -25.15 -2.38 -3.32
N TRP A 246 -26.02 -2.14 -2.33
CA TRP A 246 -26.83 -0.93 -2.26
C TRP A 246 -25.97 0.34 -2.14
N ILE A 247 -24.96 0.36 -1.28
CA ILE A 247 -24.02 1.47 -1.17
C ILE A 247 -23.28 1.69 -2.50
N GLY A 248 -22.80 0.62 -3.13
CA GLY A 248 -22.10 0.69 -4.42
C GLY A 248 -22.97 1.26 -5.53
N LEU A 249 -24.24 0.85 -5.61
CA LEU A 249 -25.17 1.26 -6.66
C LEU A 249 -25.71 2.68 -6.47
N PHE A 250 -26.01 3.08 -5.23
CA PHE A 250 -26.71 4.34 -4.95
C PHE A 250 -25.83 5.45 -4.39
N ARG A 251 -24.78 5.12 -3.63
CA ARG A 251 -23.88 6.12 -3.02
C ARG A 251 -22.53 6.24 -3.72
N ARG A 252 -22.04 5.17 -4.37
CA ARG A 252 -20.71 5.11 -5.03
C ARG A 252 -20.78 4.68 -6.49
N ARG A 253 -21.87 5.02 -7.18
CA ARG A 253 -22.20 4.54 -8.54
C ARG A 253 -21.05 4.71 -9.55
N GLN A 254 -20.45 5.90 -9.59
CA GLN A 254 -19.35 6.21 -10.52
C GLN A 254 -18.11 5.33 -10.26
N HIS A 255 -17.73 5.16 -8.99
CA HIS A 255 -16.60 4.33 -8.59
C HIS A 255 -16.84 2.84 -8.91
N THR A 256 -18.03 2.31 -8.61
CA THR A 256 -18.42 0.94 -8.95
C THR A 256 -18.39 0.72 -10.46
N PHE A 257 -18.93 1.65 -11.25
CA PHE A 257 -18.93 1.55 -12.70
C PHE A 257 -17.50 1.59 -13.29
N SER A 258 -16.64 2.46 -12.76
CA SER A 258 -15.22 2.54 -13.15
C SER A 258 -14.47 1.22 -12.89
N THR A 259 -14.71 0.61 -11.71
CA THR A 259 -14.11 -0.68 -11.33
C THR A 259 -14.57 -1.82 -12.22
N ILE A 260 -15.88 -1.91 -12.51
CA ILE A 260 -16.43 -2.92 -13.42
C ILE A 260 -15.86 -2.74 -14.83
N ARG A 261 -15.82 -1.49 -15.32
CA ARG A 261 -15.32 -1.18 -16.66
C ARG A 261 -13.86 -1.58 -16.83
N SER A 262 -13.00 -1.28 -15.85
CA SER A 262 -11.61 -1.70 -15.90
C SER A 262 -11.48 -3.22 -15.85
N MET A 263 -12.21 -3.93 -14.99
CA MET A 263 -12.20 -5.41 -14.96
C MET A 263 -12.51 -6.03 -16.32
N THR A 264 -13.32 -5.38 -17.15
CA THR A 264 -13.70 -5.82 -18.50
C THR A 264 -12.85 -5.22 -19.64
N LYS A 265 -11.88 -4.35 -19.36
CA LYS A 265 -10.99 -3.81 -20.41
C LYS A 265 -10.12 -4.95 -20.94
N ASN A 266 -9.97 -5.00 -22.26
CA ASN A 266 -9.09 -5.94 -22.95
C ASN A 266 -7.61 -5.50 -22.83
N ASP A 267 -7.11 -5.50 -21.59
CA ASP A 267 -5.77 -5.08 -21.19
C ASP A 267 -5.03 -6.21 -20.46
N GLY A 268 -5.38 -7.45 -20.81
CA GLY A 268 -4.89 -8.65 -20.14
C GLY A 268 -3.37 -8.82 -20.25
N ASN A 269 -2.77 -8.39 -21.36
CA ASN A 269 -1.33 -8.45 -21.60
C ASN A 269 -0.55 -7.56 -20.63
N ARG A 270 -1.02 -6.32 -20.41
CA ARG A 270 -0.42 -5.42 -19.41
C ARG A 270 -0.50 -6.00 -18.01
N SER A 271 -1.69 -6.43 -17.57
CA SER A 271 -1.86 -6.99 -16.22
C SER A 271 -1.02 -8.26 -16.01
N TYR A 272 -0.78 -9.04 -17.06
CA TYR A 272 0.11 -10.21 -17.01
C TYR A 272 1.58 -9.80 -16.89
N ARG A 273 2.03 -8.82 -17.68
CA ARG A 273 3.40 -8.27 -17.59
C ARG A 273 3.69 -7.70 -16.20
N GLU A 274 2.77 -6.86 -15.68
CA GLU A 274 2.89 -6.32 -14.33
C GLU A 274 2.97 -7.44 -13.28
N TYR A 275 2.15 -8.48 -13.41
CA TYR A 275 2.22 -9.65 -12.51
C TYR A 275 3.58 -10.39 -12.61
N GLN A 276 4.12 -10.60 -13.81
CA GLN A 276 5.44 -11.22 -13.95
C GLN A 276 6.54 -10.34 -13.35
N MET A 277 6.48 -9.02 -13.55
CA MET A 277 7.40 -8.06 -12.95
C MET A 277 7.36 -8.14 -11.41
N LEU A 278 6.17 -8.13 -10.79
CA LEU A 278 6.02 -8.29 -9.33
C LEU A 278 6.73 -9.57 -8.84
N LYS A 279 6.48 -10.69 -9.50
CA LYS A 279 7.11 -11.96 -9.15
C LYS A 279 8.64 -11.92 -9.29
N LYS A 280 9.16 -11.24 -10.31
CA LYS A 280 10.60 -11.06 -10.53
C LYS A 280 11.25 -10.27 -9.38
N ILE A 281 10.56 -9.27 -8.83
CA ILE A 281 11.07 -8.44 -7.72
C ILE A 281 10.75 -8.97 -6.31
N GLY A 282 9.99 -10.07 -6.21
CA GLY A 282 9.68 -10.74 -4.94
C GLY A 282 8.32 -10.42 -4.33
N LEU A 283 7.36 -9.93 -5.14
CA LEU A 283 6.00 -9.55 -4.75
C LEU A 283 4.91 -10.41 -5.41
#